data_AF-A0A965IKA8-F1
#
_entry.id   AF-A0A965IKA8-F1
#
_cell.length_a   1.000
_cell.length_b   1.000
_cell.length_c   1.000
_cell.angle_alpha   90.00
_cell.angle_beta   90.00
_cell.angle_gamma   90.00
#
_symmetry.space_group_name_H-M   'P 1'
#
loop_
_entity.id
_entity.type
_entity.pdbx_description
1 polymer ?
#
loop_
_entity_poly.entity_id
_entity_poly.type
_entity_poly.pdbx_seq_one_letter_code
_entity_poly.pdbx_strand_id
1 'polypeptide(L)' 'IEERASMSPDSLTGLEANLRFCQKESMETRIFGRLSAWQNWIFNRPNAVGEKGALKVYGKGEKAAFDLNRV' A
#
# COMPACT_ATOMS: atom_id res chain seq x y z
N ILE A 1 26.75 4.71 2.81
CA ILE A 1 25.65 5.70 2.70
C ILE A 1 25.27 5.88 1.23
N GLU A 2 26.24 6.09 0.34
CA GLU A 2 26.01 6.23 -1.11
C GLU A 2 25.27 5.03 -1.71
N GLU A 3 25.68 3.80 -1.37
CA GLU A 3 24.99 2.57 -1.83
C GLU A 3 23.52 2.50 -1.41
N ARG A 4 23.17 3.10 -0.26
CA ARG A 4 21.78 3.14 0.22
C ARG A 4 20.95 4.15 -0.55
N ALA A 5 21.57 5.22 -1.03
CA ALA A 5 20.94 6.23 -1.86
C ALA A 5 20.81 5.78 -3.33
N SER A 6 21.66 4.86 -3.80
CA SER A 6 21.62 4.35 -5.17
C SER A 6 20.60 3.23 -5.41
N MET A 7 20.04 2.64 -4.35
CA MET A 7 19.04 1.56 -4.46
C MET A 7 17.61 2.10 -4.46
N SER A 8 16.68 1.35 -5.04
CA SER A 8 15.25 1.71 -5.03
C SER A 8 14.73 1.82 -3.58
N PRO A 9 14.16 2.97 -3.18
CA PRO A 9 13.65 3.17 -1.82
C PRO A 9 12.51 2.18 -1.50
N ASP A 10 11.64 1.89 -2.46
CA ASP A 10 10.50 0.99 -2.28
C ASP A 10 10.97 -0.45 -1.98
N SER A 11 11.98 -0.92 -2.72
CA SER A 11 12.55 -2.24 -2.54
C SER A 11 13.27 -2.37 -1.19
N LEU A 12 13.97 -1.31 -0.77
CA LEU A 12 14.65 -1.27 0.52
C LEU A 12 13.69 -1.26 1.69
N THR A 13 12.58 -0.51 1.61
CA THR A 13 11.54 -0.50 2.65
C THR A 13 10.88 -1.88 2.77
N GLY A 14 10.55 -2.53 1.65
CA GLY A 14 10.01 -3.90 1.65
C GLY A 14 10.99 -4.92 2.26
N LEU A 15 12.28 -4.81 1.89
CA LEU A 15 13.32 -5.70 2.43
C LEU A 15 13.49 -5.53 3.94
N GLU A 16 13.56 -4.30 4.45
CA GLU A 16 13.70 -4.04 5.87
C GLU A 16 12.50 -4.52 6.69
N ALA A 17 11.28 -4.33 6.17
CA ALA A 17 10.08 -4.80 6.82
C ALA A 17 10.12 -6.33 7.02
N ASN A 18 10.63 -7.08 6.04
CA ASN A 18 10.77 -8.53 6.15
C ASN A 18 11.92 -8.95 7.06
N LEU A 19 13.12 -8.39 6.89
CA LEU A 19 14.29 -8.80 7.66
C LEU A 19 14.17 -8.46 9.15
N ARG A 20 13.60 -7.30 9.49
CA ARG A 20 13.44 -6.86 10.89
C ARG A 20 12.34 -7.62 11.64
N PHE A 21 11.31 -8.10 10.94
CA PHE A 21 10.13 -8.73 11.54
C PHE A 21 9.92 -10.17 11.01
N CYS A 22 11.00 -10.93 10.85
CA CYS A 22 10.98 -12.24 10.16
C CYS A 22 10.48 -13.45 10.98
N GLN A 23 10.21 -13.32 12.28
CA GLN A 23 10.10 -14.48 13.16
C GLN A 23 8.71 -14.72 13.77
N LYS A 24 8.25 -13.85 14.68
CA LYS A 24 6.98 -14.04 15.39
C LYS A 24 6.02 -12.91 15.08
N GLU A 25 4.83 -13.26 14.60
CA GLU A 25 3.74 -12.30 14.43
C GLU A 25 2.99 -12.08 15.76
N SER A 26 2.97 -10.84 16.24
CA SER A 26 1.99 -10.31 17.19
C SER A 26 0.85 -9.58 16.47
N MET A 27 -0.19 -9.18 17.20
CA MET A 27 -1.27 -8.34 16.66
C MET A 27 -0.72 -7.07 16.00
N GLU A 28 0.25 -6.40 16.64
CA GLU A 28 0.85 -5.16 16.16
C GLU A 28 1.65 -5.38 14.88
N THR A 29 2.47 -6.43 14.83
CA THR A 29 3.24 -6.77 13.61
C THR A 29 2.32 -7.14 12.44
N ARG A 30 1.13 -7.70 12.71
CA ARG A 30 0.12 -8.00 11.70
C ARG A 30 -0.59 -6.75 11.20
N ILE A 31 -0.80 -5.76 12.07
CA ILE A 31 -1.31 -4.44 11.69
C ILE A 31 -0.30 -3.78 10.74
N PHE A 32 0.97 -3.64 11.14
CA PHE A 32 1.98 -2.96 10.33
C PHE A 32 2.47 -3.75 9.12
N GLY A 33 2.42 -5.08 9.17
CA GLY A 33 2.75 -5.96 8.06
C GLY A 33 1.53 -6.17 7.17
N ARG A 34 0.74 -7.20 7.47
CA ARG A 34 -0.37 -7.65 6.62
C ARG A 34 -1.38 -6.56 6.30
N LEU A 35 -1.93 -5.88 7.31
CA LEU A 35 -2.99 -4.90 7.10
C LEU A 35 -2.46 -3.67 6.36
N SER A 36 -1.38 -3.07 6.86
CA SER A 36 -0.82 -1.86 6.25
C SER A 36 -0.21 -2.10 4.87
N ALA A 37 0.43 -3.23 4.60
CA ALA A 37 0.96 -3.51 3.25
C ALA A 37 -0.15 -3.65 2.21
N TRP A 38 -1.25 -4.35 2.55
CA TRP A 38 -2.42 -4.42 1.68
C TRP A 38 -3.08 -3.04 1.50
N GLN A 39 -3.15 -2.24 2.55
CA GLN A 39 -3.68 -0.89 2.45
C GLN A 39 -2.82 0.02 1.57
N ASN A 40 -1.49 -0.05 1.69
CA ASN A 40 -0.57 0.70 0.84
C ASN A 40 -0.75 0.33 -0.64
N TRP A 41 -0.95 -0.95 -0.94
CA TRP A 41 -1.24 -1.40 -2.30
C TRP A 41 -2.58 -0.84 -2.81
N ILE A 42 -3.63 -0.80 -1.97
CA ILE A 42 -4.91 -0.18 -2.33
C ILE A 42 -4.73 1.32 -2.61
N PHE A 43 -3.96 2.03 -1.77
CA PHE A 43 -3.76 3.46 -1.89
C PHE A 43 -2.93 3.89 -3.11
N ASN A 44 -2.14 3.00 -3.69
CA ASN A 44 -1.42 3.28 -4.93
C ASN A 44 -2.26 3.01 -6.19
N ARG A 45 -3.51 2.54 -6.09
CA ARG A 45 -4.36 2.20 -7.24
C ARG A 45 -5.43 3.26 -7.56
N PRO A 46 -5.77 3.44 -8.86
CA PRO A 46 -6.72 4.46 -9.30
C PRO A 46 -8.14 4.23 -8.76
N ASN A 47 -8.53 2.99 -8.46
CA ASN A 47 -9.82 2.68 -7.85
C ASN A 47 -10.04 3.42 -6.52
N ALA A 48 -8.98 3.63 -5.73
CA ALA A 48 -9.06 4.35 -4.46
C ALA A 48 -8.82 5.86 -4.64
N VAL A 49 -7.67 6.24 -5.22
CA VAL A 49 -7.16 7.63 -5.22
C VAL A 49 -7.27 8.37 -6.56
N GLY A 50 -7.71 7.68 -7.62
CA GLY A 50 -7.86 8.26 -8.96
C GLY A 50 -8.95 9.34 -9.01
N GLU A 51 -8.98 10.14 -10.08
CA GLU A 51 -9.94 11.25 -10.24
C GLU A 51 -11.41 10.85 -10.07
N LYS A 52 -11.79 9.70 -10.65
CA LYS A 52 -13.10 9.06 -10.48
C LYS A 52 -13.07 7.90 -9.47
N GLY A 53 -12.03 7.84 -8.64
CA GLY A 53 -11.86 6.84 -7.60
C GLY A 53 -12.75 7.10 -6.39
N ALA A 54 -12.91 6.08 -5.55
CA ALA A 54 -13.86 6.08 -4.43
C ALA A 54 -13.69 7.28 -3.49
N LEU A 55 -12.45 7.67 -3.17
CA LEU A 55 -12.20 8.75 -2.22
C LEU A 55 -12.59 10.12 -2.77
N LYS A 56 -12.40 10.35 -4.08
CA LYS A 56 -12.63 11.67 -4.70
C LYS A 56 -14.07 11.92 -5.11
N VAL A 57 -14.88 10.88 -5.30
CA VAL A 57 -16.31 11.01 -5.62
C VAL A 57 -17.20 11.07 -4.37
N TYR A 58 -16.62 10.82 -3.18
CA TYR A 58 -17.34 10.93 -1.91
C TYR A 58 -17.93 12.35 -1.74
N GLY A 59 -19.23 12.43 -1.47
CA GLY A 59 -19.96 13.70 -1.31
C GLY A 59 -20.34 14.43 -2.61
N LYS A 60 -19.95 13.94 -3.79
CA LYS A 60 -20.28 14.57 -5.09
C LYS A 60 -21.57 14.05 -5.74
N GLY A 61 -22.14 12.96 -5.22
CA GLY A 61 -23.31 12.30 -5.84
C GLY A 61 -22.97 11.50 -7.11
N GLU A 62 -21.69 11.40 -7.47
CA GLU A 62 -21.20 10.65 -8.62
C GLU A 62 -20.81 9.22 -8.24
N LYS A 63 -20.99 8.27 -9.16
CA LYS A 63 -20.58 6.86 -8.96
C LYS A 63 -19.10 6.69 -9.30
N ALA A 64 -18.35 6.03 -8.41
CA ALA A 64 -16.95 5.69 -8.64
C ALA A 64 -16.78 4.79 -9.88
N ALA A 65 -15.73 5.03 -10.66
CA ALA A 65 -15.34 4.18 -11.77
C ALA A 65 -14.27 3.19 -11.30
N PHE A 66 -14.63 1.90 -11.27
CA PHE A 66 -13.72 0.84 -10.84
C PHE A 66 -13.30 -0.05 -12.01
N ASP A 67 -12.02 -0.38 -12.06
CA ASP A 67 -11.55 -1.57 -12.77
C ASP A 67 -11.95 -2.81 -11.96
N LEU A 68 -12.77 -3.68 -12.56
CA LEU A 68 -13.35 -4.86 -11.94
C LEU A 68 -12.47 -6.12 -12.07
N ASN A 69 -11.34 -6.02 -12.77
CA ASN A 69 -10.42 -7.13 -12.89
C ASN A 69 -9.72 -7.42 -11.56
N ARG A 70 -9.64 -8.70 -11.21
CA ARG A 70 -8.87 -9.18 -10.04
C ARG A 70 -7.37 -9.15 -10.36
N VAL A 71 -6.56 -9.01 -9.31
CA VAL A 71 -5.09 -9.10 -9.35
C VAL A 71 -4.67 -10.28 -8.50
#